data_AF-A0A956Z3H4-F1
#
_entry.id   AF-A0A956Z3H4-F1
#
_cell.length_a   1.000
_cell.length_b   1.000
_cell.length_c   1.000
_cell.angle_alpha   90.00
_cell.angle_beta   90.00
_cell.angle_gamma   90.00
#
_symmetry.space_group_name_H-M   'P 1'
#
loop_
_entity.id
_entity.type
_entity.pdbx_description
1 polymer ?
#
loop_
_entity_poly.entity_id
_entity_poly.type
_entity_poly.pdbx_seq_one_letter_code
_entity_poly.pdbx_strand_id
1 'polypeptide(L)'
;MYIKINRNVCDHQLAICERCLGKFLANPMGYERQCFEEIREDGSDLLTIDLHTGDHDVRLVLDEAQRKMMAGEGWAKFVEFAVPMYRKTTEEPE
;
A
#
# COMPACT_ATOMS: atom_id res chain seq x y z
N MET A 1 9.47 4.76 9.07
CA MET A 1 9.60 4.58 7.60
C MET A 1 8.37 5.17 6.92
N TYR A 2 8.52 5.74 5.71
CA TYR A 2 7.40 6.28 4.92
C TYR A 2 7.31 5.65 3.52
N ILE A 3 6.09 5.38 3.08
CA ILE A 3 5.77 4.83 1.76
C ILE A 3 4.61 5.61 1.14
N LYS A 4 4.74 6.02 -0.11
CA LYS A 4 3.65 6.53 -0.95
C LYS A 4 3.31 5.49 -2.02
N ILE A 5 2.04 5.09 -2.08
CA ILE A 5 1.53 4.09 -3.00
C ILE A 5 0.39 4.70 -3.80
N ASN A 6 0.47 4.58 -5.12
CA ASN A 6 -0.63 4.92 -6.00
C ASN A 6 -1.15 3.66 -6.69
N ARG A 7 -2.32 3.19 -6.27
CA ARG A 7 -2.95 2.03 -6.88
C ARG A 7 -3.53 2.37 -8.27
N ASN A 8 -3.68 3.65 -8.62
CA ASN A 8 -4.27 4.09 -9.89
C ASN A 8 -3.39 3.88 -11.11
N VAL A 9 -2.09 3.66 -10.90
CA VAL A 9 -1.14 3.32 -11.97
C VAL A 9 -1.08 1.81 -12.28
N CYS A 10 -1.81 0.98 -11.53
CA CYS A 10 -1.82 -0.48 -11.65
C CYS A 10 -3.25 -1.04 -11.74
N ASP A 11 -3.52 -1.88 -12.75
CA ASP A 11 -4.82 -2.49 -13.00
C ASP A 11 -4.99 -3.89 -12.37
N HIS A 12 -3.99 -4.36 -11.63
CA HIS A 12 -4.06 -5.67 -10.98
C HIS A 12 -5.19 -5.70 -9.93
N GLN A 13 -5.81 -6.88 -9.82
CA GLN A 13 -6.85 -7.15 -8.82
C GLN A 13 -6.35 -6.92 -7.39
N LEU A 14 -7.28 -6.57 -6.48
CA LEU A 14 -6.99 -6.20 -5.09
C LEU A 14 -6.11 -7.24 -4.37
N ALA A 15 -6.41 -8.54 -4.52
CA ALA A 15 -5.62 -9.60 -3.89
C ALA A 15 -4.13 -9.59 -4.30
N ILE A 16 -3.81 -9.15 -5.52
CA ILE A 16 -2.41 -9.01 -5.97
C ILE A 16 -1.78 -7.77 -5.32
N CYS A 17 -2.51 -6.66 -5.26
CA CYS A 17 -2.07 -5.46 -4.55
C CYS A 17 -1.74 -5.75 -3.07
N GLU A 18 -2.65 -6.43 -2.37
CA GLU A 18 -2.46 -6.83 -0.97
C GLU A 18 -1.29 -7.79 -0.80
N ARG A 19 -1.13 -8.76 -1.71
CA ARG A 19 0.03 -9.65 -1.69
C ARG A 19 1.34 -8.90 -1.95
N CYS A 20 1.33 -7.90 -2.82
CA CYS A 20 2.51 -7.11 -3.11
C CYS A 20 2.91 -6.27 -1.89
N LEU A 21 1.96 -5.54 -1.31
CA LEU A 21 2.19 -4.79 -0.09
C LEU A 21 2.62 -5.71 1.07
N GLY A 22 1.93 -6.84 1.27
CA GLY A 22 2.26 -7.75 2.36
C GLY A 22 3.66 -8.36 2.24
N LYS A 23 4.11 -8.69 1.02
CA LYS A 23 5.49 -9.11 0.79
C LYS A 23 6.50 -8.01 1.11
N PHE A 24 6.21 -6.78 0.72
CA PHE A 24 7.03 -5.62 1.06
C PHE A 24 7.12 -5.41 2.58
N LEU A 25 5.98 -5.43 3.28
CA LEU A 25 5.94 -5.26 4.74
C LEU A 25 6.69 -6.36 5.50
N ALA A 26 6.70 -7.58 4.96
CA ALA A 26 7.46 -8.69 5.52
C ALA A 26 8.96 -8.63 5.17
N ASN A 27 9.30 -8.15 3.96
CA ASN A 27 10.66 -8.07 3.43
C ASN A 27 10.82 -6.77 2.62
N PRO A 28 11.16 -5.64 3.27
CA PRO A 28 11.17 -4.33 2.61
C PRO A 28 12.27 -4.16 1.57
N MET A 29 13.30 -5.01 1.57
CA MET A 29 14.39 -4.97 0.59
C MET A 29 14.00 -5.64 -0.73
N GLY A 30 14.02 -4.88 -1.84
CA GLY A 30 13.95 -5.42 -3.20
C GLY A 30 12.56 -5.84 -3.68
N TYR A 31 11.50 -5.41 -3.00
CA TYR A 31 10.11 -5.64 -3.40
C TYR A 31 9.39 -4.35 -3.79
N GLU A 32 10.06 -3.48 -4.55
CA GLU A 32 9.42 -2.31 -5.16
C GLU A 32 8.53 -2.73 -6.33
N ARG A 33 7.46 -1.95 -6.55
CA ARG A 33 6.54 -2.11 -7.68
C ARG A 33 6.28 -0.75 -8.28
N GLN A 34 5.83 -0.74 -9.53
CA GLN A 34 5.51 0.49 -10.27
C GLN A 34 4.49 1.39 -9.55
N CYS A 35 3.64 0.82 -8.68
CA CYS A 35 2.70 1.59 -7.87
C CYS A 35 3.30 2.20 -6.58
N PHE A 36 4.58 1.99 -6.29
CA PHE A 36 5.27 2.57 -5.13
C PHE A 36 5.99 3.80 -5.63
N GLU A 37 5.40 4.97 -5.40
CA GLU A 37 5.91 6.24 -5.92
C GLU A 37 7.08 6.77 -5.08
N GLU A 38 7.04 6.54 -3.77
CA GLU A 38 8.08 7.01 -2.87
C GLU A 38 8.29 6.01 -1.74
N ILE A 39 9.55 5.72 -1.45
CA ILE A 39 9.96 4.96 -0.27
C ILE A 39 11.11 5.72 0.36
N ARG A 40 10.98 6.10 1.63
CA ARG A 40 12.07 6.77 2.35
C ARG A 40 12.14 6.33 3.80
N GLU A 41 13.37 6.29 4.29
CA GLU A 41 13.65 6.16 5.70
C GLU A 41 13.54 7.54 6.36
N ASP A 42 12.60 7.66 7.30
CA ASP A 42 12.29 8.91 8.02
C ASP A 42 12.76 8.88 9.49
N GLY A 43 13.39 7.78 9.92
CA GLY A 43 13.87 7.58 11.29
C GLY A 43 12.77 7.32 12.34
N SER A 44 11.51 7.15 11.93
CA SER A 44 10.41 6.79 12.83
C SER A 44 10.32 5.29 13.07
N ASP A 45 10.02 4.90 14.31
CA ASP A 45 9.66 3.52 14.68
C ASP A 45 8.29 3.09 14.10
N LEU A 46 7.47 4.05 13.68
CA LEU A 46 6.20 3.80 13.02
C LEU A 46 6.37 3.71 11.50
N LEU A 47 5.48 2.96 10.88
CA LEU A 47 5.33 2.91 9.44
C LEU A 47 4.18 3.83 9.01
N THR A 48 4.48 4.81 8.15
CA THR A 48 3.46 5.63 7.51
C THR A 48 3.27 5.20 6.06
N ILE A 49 2.03 4.97 5.66
CA ILE A 49 1.64 4.65 4.29
C ILE A 49 0.61 5.67 3.81
N ASP A 50 0.93 6.41 2.76
CA ASP A 50 -0.04 7.17 1.99
C ASP A 50 -0.46 6.34 0.77
N LEU A 51 -1.74 6.02 0.66
CA LEU A 51 -2.30 5.18 -0.38
C LEU A 51 -3.38 5.95 -1.15
N HIS A 52 -3.12 6.16 -2.45
CA HIS A 52 -4.11 6.64 -3.41
C HIS A 52 -4.81 5.45 -4.10
N THR A 53 -6.15 5.42 -4.05
CA THR A 53 -6.95 4.32 -4.64
C THR A 53 -8.33 4.78 -5.08
N GLY A 54 -8.55 4.87 -6.40
CA GLY A 54 -9.76 5.46 -6.95
C GLY A 54 -9.77 6.95 -6.58
N ASP A 55 -10.89 7.43 -6.04
CA ASP A 55 -11.04 8.80 -5.57
C ASP A 55 -10.66 8.98 -4.09
N HIS A 56 -10.00 7.98 -3.49
CA HIS A 56 -9.65 7.97 -2.07
C HIS A 56 -8.16 8.12 -1.82
N ASP A 57 -7.81 9.05 -0.95
CA ASP A 57 -6.50 9.17 -0.32
C ASP A 57 -6.57 8.70 1.13
N VAL A 58 -5.73 7.74 1.48
CA VAL A 58 -5.72 7.12 2.81
C VAL A 58 -4.33 7.25 3.41
N ARG A 59 -4.25 7.81 4.61
CA ARG A 59 -3.02 7.79 5.42
C ARG A 59 -3.16 6.76 6.54
N LEU A 60 -2.27 5.77 6.56
CA LEU A 60 -2.20 4.74 7.57
C LEU A 60 -0.90 4.91 8.36
N VAL A 61 -1.00 5.01 9.68
CA VAL A 61 0.15 5.04 10.59
C VAL A 61 0.09 3.79 11.44
N LEU A 62 1.09 2.93 11.29
CA LEU A 62 1.09 1.56 11.81
C LEU A 62 2.26 1.36 12.77
N ASP A 63 1.96 0.76 13.91
CA ASP A 63 2.98 0.15 14.76
C ASP A 63 3.45 -1.21 14.21
N GLU A 64 4.39 -1.86 14.89
CA GLU A 64 4.94 -3.15 14.46
C GLU A 64 3.87 -4.27 14.39
N ALA A 65 2.92 -4.29 15.32
CA ALA A 65 1.89 -5.32 15.38
C ALA A 65 0.87 -5.13 14.25
N GLN A 66 0.44 -3.89 14.03
CA GLN A 66 -0.44 -3.51 12.93
C GLN A 66 0.21 -3.75 11.57
N ARG A 67 1.52 -3.47 11.44
CA ARG A 67 2.28 -3.78 10.22
C ARG A 67 2.25 -5.28 9.90
N LYS A 68 2.47 -6.13 10.90
CA LYS A 68 2.41 -7.60 10.74
C LYS A 68 1.01 -8.08 10.37
N MET A 69 -0.02 -7.50 11.00
CA MET A 69 -1.42 -7.79 10.66
C MET A 69 -1.75 -7.39 9.23
N MET A 70 -1.38 -6.18 8.81
CA MET A 70 -1.58 -5.71 7.43
C MET A 70 -0.86 -6.58 6.41
N ALA A 71 0.33 -7.08 6.75
CA ALA A 71 1.08 -7.96 5.87
C ALA A 71 0.38 -9.31 5.59
N GLY A 72 -0.43 -9.80 6.54
CA GLY A 72 -1.19 -11.04 6.39
C GLY A 72 -2.61 -10.82 5.87
N GLU A 73 -3.30 -9.78 6.34
CA GLU A 73 -4.74 -9.60 6.12
C GLU A 73 -5.10 -8.64 4.99
N GLY A 74 -4.15 -7.83 4.52
CA GLY A 74 -4.38 -6.82 3.49
C GLY A 74 -4.84 -5.46 4.05
N TRP A 75 -4.52 -4.40 3.31
CA TRP A 75 -4.81 -3.02 3.74
C TRP A 75 -6.30 -2.67 3.67
N ALA A 76 -7.09 -3.40 2.86
CA ALA A 76 -8.52 -3.11 2.70
C ALA A 76 -9.32 -3.27 3.99
N LYS A 77 -8.79 -4.00 4.99
CA LYS A 77 -9.40 -4.10 6.33
C LYS A 77 -9.18 -2.87 7.22
N PHE A 78 -8.28 -1.99 6.84
CA PHE A 78 -7.91 -0.79 7.61
C PHE A 78 -8.66 0.46 7.13
N VAL A 79 -9.59 0.31 6.19
CA VAL A 79 -10.38 1.41 5.62
C VAL A 79 -11.88 1.15 5.79
N GLU A 80 -12.66 2.22 5.84
CA GLU A 80 -14.12 2.17 6.07
C GLU A 80 -14.95 2.21 4.78
N PHE A 81 -14.31 2.09 3.61
CA PHE A 81 -14.98 2.08 2.31
C PHE A 81 -14.80 0.75 1.59
N ALA A 82 -15.75 0.43 0.72
CA ALA A 82 -15.68 -0.77 -0.11
C ALA A 82 -14.59 -0.62 -1.17
N VAL A 83 -13.54 -1.44 -1.07
CA VAL A 83 -12.46 -1.45 -2.05
C VAL A 83 -12.84 -2.35 -3.24
N PRO A 84 -12.85 -1.83 -4.47
CA PRO A 84 -13.21 -2.65 -5.63
C PRO A 84 -12.14 -3.72 -5.91
N MET A 85 -12.58 -4.96 -6.08
CA MET A 85 -11.73 -6.11 -6.38
C MET A 85 -11.00 -5.94 -7.72
N TYR A 86 -11.72 -5.48 -8.73
CA TYR A 86 -11.21 -5.23 -10.08
C TYR A 86 -11.15 -3.73 -10.34
N ARG A 87 -10.15 -3.29 -11.08
CA ARG A 87 -9.97 -1.89 -11.49
C ARG A 87 -9.28 -1.82 -12.85
N LYS A 88 -9.29 -0.63 -13.45
CA LYS A 88 -8.42 -0.27 -14.57
C LYS A 88 -7.39 0.74 -14.08
N THR A 89 -6.27 0.81 -14.77
CA THR A 89 -5.32 1.92 -14.63
C THR A 89 -6.03 3.19 -15.09
N THR A 90 -5.94 4.24 -14.27
CA THR A 90 -6.55 5.56 -14.53
C THR A 90 -5.52 6.67 -14.55
N GLU A 91 -4.29 6.39 -14.12
CA GLU A 91 -3.19 7.34 -14.03
C GLU A 91 -1.89 6.74 -14.59
N GLU A 92 -0.96 7.60 -14.97
CA GLU A 92 0.39 7.21 -15.38
C GLU A 92 1.33 7.29 -14.17
N PRO A 93 2.37 6.44 -14.09
CA PRO A 93 3.38 6.55 -13.04
C PRO A 93 4.19 7.84 -13.21
N GLU A 94 4.37 8.58 -12.11
CA GLU A 94 5.26 9.75 -12.04
C GLU A 94 6.75 9.37 -12.01
#